data_AF-A0A2V5NY08-F1
#
_entry.id   AF-A0A2V5NY08-F1
#
_cell.length_a   1.000
_cell.length_b   1.000
_cell.length_c   1.000
_cell.angle_alpha   90.00
_cell.angle_beta   90.00
_cell.angle_gamma   90.00
#
_symmetry.space_group_name_H-M   'P 1'
#
loop_
_entity.id
_entity.type
_entity.pdbx_description
1 polymer ?
#
loop_
_entity_poly.entity_id
_entity_poly.type
_entity_poly.pdbx_seq_one_letter_code
_entity_poly.pdbx_strand_id
1 'polypeptide(L)'
;TYFHSRPVGSQLSAWASRQSEVLDGRRVLDARMAEMTESFGDKPIPLPPHWGGYRLKPERMEFWQGRANRLHDRFRYTRQANGRWLIERLAP
;
A
#
# COMPACT_ATOMS: atom_id res chain seq x y z
N THR A 1 -12.72 -10.03 3.75
CA THR A 1 -11.71 -8.97 3.96
C THR A 1 -11.01 -8.67 2.63
N TYR A 2 -10.32 -7.53 2.49
CA TYR A 2 -9.56 -7.23 1.26
C TYR A 2 -8.54 -8.31 0.91
N PHE A 3 -7.97 -9.02 1.89
CA PHE A 3 -7.06 -10.13 1.66
C PHE A 3 -7.70 -11.27 0.83
N HIS A 4 -8.88 -11.73 1.23
CA HIS A 4 -9.55 -12.87 0.58
C HIS A 4 -10.18 -12.53 -0.77
N SER A 5 -10.27 -11.24 -1.16
CA SER A 5 -10.70 -10.88 -2.52
C SER A 5 -9.55 -10.94 -3.54
N ARG A 6 -8.31 -11.20 -3.11
CA ARG A 6 -7.13 -11.31 -3.99
C ARG A 6 -7.06 -12.70 -4.62
N PRO A 7 -6.43 -12.86 -5.81
CA PRO A 7 -6.17 -14.19 -6.39
C PRO A 7 -5.42 -15.11 -5.42
N VAL A 8 -5.66 -16.42 -5.48
CA VAL A 8 -5.03 -17.42 -4.58
C VAL A 8 -3.51 -17.29 -4.56
N GLY A 9 -2.87 -17.15 -5.72
CA GLY A 9 -1.41 -16.95 -5.79
C GLY A 9 -0.91 -15.71 -5.06
N SER A 10 -1.71 -14.64 -5.02
CA SER A 10 -1.42 -13.41 -4.25
C SER A 10 -1.62 -13.58 -2.74
N GLN A 11 -2.50 -14.49 -2.33
CA GLN A 11 -2.68 -14.85 -0.92
C GLN A 11 -1.51 -15.73 -0.45
N LEU A 12 -1.11 -16.73 -1.25
CA LEU A 12 0.06 -17.58 -0.98
C LEU A 12 1.36 -16.78 -0.94
N SER A 13 1.57 -15.84 -1.87
CA SER A 13 2.78 -15.03 -1.89
C SER A 13 2.95 -14.13 -0.66
N ALA A 14 1.84 -13.76 0.00
CA ALA A 14 1.87 -12.99 1.24
C ALA A 14 2.37 -13.81 2.44
N TRP A 15 2.23 -15.14 2.39
CA TRP A 15 2.82 -16.07 3.35
C TRP A 15 4.27 -16.41 2.97
N ALA A 16 4.53 -16.70 1.70
CA ALA A 16 5.85 -17.14 1.24
C ALA A 16 6.94 -16.04 1.30
N SER A 17 6.54 -14.77 1.10
CA SER A 17 7.48 -13.65 1.07
C SER A 17 7.48 -12.87 2.40
N ARG A 18 8.62 -12.92 3.08
CA ARG A 18 8.96 -11.98 4.17
C ARG A 18 9.51 -10.72 3.53
N GLN A 19 8.60 -9.78 3.23
CA GLN A 19 8.91 -8.57 2.47
C GLN A 19 10.13 -7.85 3.08
N SER A 20 11.08 -7.49 2.21
CA SER A 20 12.34 -6.78 2.54
C SER A 20 13.43 -7.62 3.23
N GLU A 21 13.24 -8.92 3.45
CA GLU A 21 14.31 -9.82 3.90
C GLU A 21 15.34 -10.05 2.77
N VAL A 22 16.64 -10.07 3.11
CA VAL A 22 17.71 -10.44 2.18
C VAL A 22 17.66 -11.95 1.94
N LEU A 23 17.75 -12.37 0.68
CA LEU A 23 17.71 -13.78 0.30
C LEU A 23 18.94 -14.16 -0.52
N ASP A 24 19.38 -15.41 -0.38
CA ASP A 24 20.49 -16.00 -1.16
C ASP A 24 20.19 -16.21 -2.65
N GLY A 25 18.98 -15.83 -3.09
CA GLY A 25 18.57 -15.85 -4.49
C GLY A 25 17.12 -16.29 -4.70
N ARG A 26 16.71 -16.27 -5.97
CA ARG A 26 15.33 -16.52 -6.40
C ARG A 26 14.77 -17.89 -5.97
N ARG A 27 15.60 -18.94 -5.97
CA ARG A 27 15.21 -20.30 -5.57
C ARG A 27 14.56 -20.37 -4.18
N VAL A 28 14.95 -19.47 -3.27
CA VAL A 28 14.40 -19.43 -1.91
C VAL A 28 12.92 -19.02 -1.93
N LEU A 29 12.56 -18.06 -2.77
CA LEU A 29 11.15 -17.66 -2.95
C LEU A 29 10.33 -18.76 -3.60
N ASP A 30 10.88 -19.41 -4.64
CA ASP A 30 10.17 -20.47 -5.35
C ASP A 30 9.92 -21.69 -4.42
N ALA A 31 10.91 -22.04 -3.59
CA ALA A 31 10.76 -23.10 -2.58
C ALA A 31 9.70 -22.74 -1.52
N ARG A 32 9.75 -21.52 -0.96
CA ARG A 32 8.73 -21.05 0.01
C ARG A 32 7.33 -21.00 -0.62
N MET A 33 7.22 -20.63 -1.89
CA MET A 33 5.94 -20.64 -2.62
C MET A 33 5.39 -22.05 -2.77
N ALA A 34 6.22 -23.02 -3.16
CA ALA A 34 5.83 -24.42 -3.25
C ALA A 34 5.38 -24.96 -1.88
N GLU A 35 6.15 -24.69 -0.83
CA GLU A 35 5.84 -25.07 0.56
C GLU A 35 4.47 -24.53 1.01
N MET A 36 4.19 -23.23 0.78
CA MET A 36 2.90 -22.64 1.14
C MET A 36 1.75 -23.22 0.29
N THR A 37 1.99 -23.48 -0.99
CA THR A 37 0.98 -24.07 -1.90
C THR A 37 0.60 -25.47 -1.42
N GLU A 38 1.59 -26.29 -1.04
CA GLU A 38 1.37 -27.63 -0.51
C GLU A 38 0.71 -27.60 0.88
N SER A 39 1.19 -26.72 1.76
CA SER A 39 0.69 -26.62 3.15
C SER A 39 -0.79 -26.21 3.22
N PHE A 40 -1.22 -25.29 2.36
CA PHE A 40 -2.61 -24.82 2.34
C PHE A 40 -3.50 -25.65 1.41
N GLY A 41 -2.97 -26.18 0.30
CA GLY A 41 -3.75 -26.92 -0.69
C GLY A 41 -5.00 -26.14 -1.13
N ASP A 42 -6.15 -26.83 -1.17
CA ASP A 42 -7.45 -26.22 -1.51
C ASP A 42 -8.15 -25.55 -0.32
N LYS A 43 -7.51 -25.50 0.85
CA LYS A 43 -8.10 -24.89 2.04
C LYS A 43 -8.07 -23.37 1.93
N PRO A 44 -9.00 -22.65 2.58
CA PRO A 44 -8.93 -21.20 2.69
C PRO A 44 -7.60 -20.77 3.34
N ILE A 45 -6.85 -19.92 2.64
CA ILE A 45 -5.58 -19.39 3.14
C ILE A 45 -5.89 -18.32 4.20
N PRO A 46 -5.45 -18.49 5.46
CA PRO A 46 -5.68 -17.50 6.50
C PRO A 46 -4.90 -16.21 6.22
N LEU A 47 -5.37 -15.10 6.77
CA LEU A 47 -4.64 -13.84 6.74
C LEU A 47 -3.32 -13.98 7.54
N PRO A 48 -2.13 -13.70 6.95
CA PRO A 48 -0.90 -13.68 7.72
C PRO A 48 -0.90 -12.58 8.79
N PRO A 49 -0.31 -12.82 9.98
CA PRO A 49 -0.32 -11.85 11.08
C PRO A 49 0.46 -10.56 10.76
N HIS A 50 1.44 -10.63 9.85
CA HIS A 50 2.23 -9.49 9.38
C HIS A 50 1.62 -8.78 8.17
N TRP A 51 0.50 -9.25 7.64
CA TRP A 51 -0.15 -8.64 6.48
C TRP A 51 -1.33 -7.79 6.90
N GLY A 52 -1.43 -6.58 6.34
CA GLY A 52 -2.51 -5.68 6.65
C GLY A 52 -2.59 -4.50 5.70
N GLY A 53 -3.40 -3.53 6.08
CA GLY A 53 -3.50 -2.24 5.40
C GLY A 53 -3.26 -1.11 6.39
N TYR A 54 -2.70 -0.02 5.88
CA TYR A 54 -2.59 1.23 6.61
C TYR A 54 -3.59 2.23 6.04
N ARG A 55 -4.12 3.10 6.90
CA ARG A 55 -4.91 4.25 6.49
C ARG A 55 -4.15 5.52 6.84
N LEU A 56 -3.69 6.25 5.84
CA LEU A 56 -3.19 7.60 6.03
C LEU A 56 -4.38 8.55 6.18
N LYS A 57 -4.51 9.16 7.36
CA LYS A 57 -5.48 10.23 7.59
C LYS A 57 -4.78 11.56 7.31
N PRO A 58 -5.08 12.24 6.20
CA PRO A 58 -4.35 13.46 5.85
C PRO A 58 -4.64 14.56 6.86
N GLU A 59 -3.58 15.22 7.32
CA GLU A 59 -3.65 16.51 8.00
C GLU A 59 -3.45 17.66 7.02
N ARG A 60 -2.79 17.37 5.89
CA ARG A 60 -2.53 18.31 4.81
C ARG A 60 -2.59 17.59 3.46
N MET A 61 -3.11 18.27 2.46
CA MET A 61 -3.08 17.86 1.04
C MET A 61 -2.69 19.08 0.20
N GLU A 62 -1.95 18.88 -0.88
CA GLU A 62 -1.63 19.94 -1.83
C GLU A 62 -1.98 19.50 -3.24
N PHE A 63 -2.68 20.37 -3.96
CA PHE A 63 -2.97 20.21 -5.37
C PHE A 63 -2.07 21.17 -6.13
N TRP A 64 -1.20 20.63 -6.97
CA TRP A 64 -0.31 21.38 -7.84
C TRP A 64 -0.75 21.17 -9.29
N GLN A 65 -0.91 22.25 -10.04
CA GLN A 65 -1.26 22.23 -11.44
C GLN A 65 -0.28 23.07 -12.25
N GLY A 66 0.38 22.40 -13.20
CA GLY A 66 1.37 23.01 -14.09
C GLY A 66 0.75 24.02 -15.04
N ARG A 67 1.55 25.03 -15.39
CA ARG A 67 1.21 26.15 -16.30
C ARG A 67 2.42 26.46 -17.17
N ALA A 68 2.20 26.79 -18.44
CA ALA A 68 3.28 27.02 -19.42
C ALA A 68 4.17 28.23 -19.06
N ASN A 69 3.59 29.27 -18.46
CA ASN A 69 4.29 30.49 -18.04
C ASN A 69 5.00 30.34 -16.68
N ARG A 70 5.11 29.12 -16.13
CA ARG A 70 5.74 28.80 -14.83
C ARG A 70 5.01 29.35 -13.60
N LEU A 71 3.91 30.08 -13.76
CA LEU A 71 3.05 30.51 -12.67
C LEU A 71 2.06 29.40 -12.30
N HIS A 72 2.59 28.31 -11.75
CA HIS A 72 1.82 27.13 -11.33
C HIS A 72 0.73 27.47 -10.32
N ASP A 73 -0.39 26.77 -10.43
CA ASP A 73 -1.47 26.85 -9.46
C ASP A 73 -1.17 25.86 -8.32
N ARG A 74 -1.08 26.37 -7.09
CA ARG A 74 -0.86 25.55 -5.89
C ARG A 74 -1.94 25.85 -4.86
N PHE A 75 -2.68 24.83 -4.47
CA PHE A 75 -3.72 24.92 -3.44
C PHE A 75 -3.43 23.93 -2.31
N ARG A 76 -3.19 24.46 -1.12
CA ARG A 76 -2.95 23.68 0.10
C ARG A 76 -4.22 23.61 0.93
N TYR A 77 -4.63 22.39 1.26
CA TYR A 77 -5.71 22.07 2.18
C TYR A 77 -5.07 21.66 3.52
N THR A 78 -5.39 22.35 4.61
CA THR A 78 -4.92 22.02 5.97
C THR A 78 -6.10 21.76 6.89
N ARG A 79 -6.10 20.60 7.56
CA ARG A 79 -7.17 20.20 8.47
C ARG A 79 -7.11 21.05 9.74
N GLN A 80 -8.20 21.75 10.04
CA GLN A 80 -8.31 22.58 11.24
C GLN A 80 -8.84 21.77 12.43
N ALA A 81 -8.66 22.30 13.64
CA ALA A 81 -9.13 21.67 14.88
C ALA A 81 -10.66 21.45 14.89
N ASN A 82 -11.43 22.32 14.24
CA ASN A 82 -12.89 22.20 14.08
C ASN A 82 -13.32 21.17 13.03
N GLY A 83 -12.39 20.42 12.44
CA GLY A 83 -12.65 19.40 11.43
C GLY A 83 -12.88 19.93 10.01
N ARG A 84 -12.94 21.25 9.80
CA ARG A 84 -13.01 21.86 8.47
C ARG A 84 -11.63 21.92 7.82
N TRP A 85 -11.62 22.08 6.50
CA TRP A 85 -10.42 22.31 5.73
C TRP A 85 -10.23 23.80 5.47
N LEU A 86 -9.06 24.33 5.83
CA LEU A 86 -8.59 25.63 5.35
C LEU A 86 -7.92 25.44 4.00
N ILE A 87 -8.27 26.26 3.02
CA ILE A 87 -7.75 26.20 1.65
C ILE A 87 -7.00 27.49 1.36
N GLU A 88 -5.74 27.37 0.95
CA GLU A 88 -4.88 28.52 0.68
C GLU A 88 -4.19 28.35 -0.68
N ARG A 89 -4.13 29.43 -1.46
CA ARG A 89 -3.27 29.49 -2.64
C ARG A 89 -1.84 29.76 -2.19
N LEU A 90 -0.89 28.99 -2.73
CA LEU A 90 0.54 29.20 -2.53
C LEU A 90 1.16 29.79 -3.79
N ALA A 91 2.27 30.51 -3.63
CA ALA A 91 3.13 30.85 -4.76
C ALA A 91 3.67 29.56 -5.41
N PRO A 92 3.82 29.54 -6.76
CA PRO A 92 4.34 28.39 -7.51
C PRO A 92 5.69 27.91 -7.00
#